data_AF-A0A936ID98-F1
#
_entry.id   AF-A0A936ID98-F1
#
_cell.length_a   1.000
_cell.length_b   1.000
_cell.length_c   1.000
_cell.angle_alpha   90.00
_cell.angle_beta   90.00
_cell.angle_gamma   90.00
#
_symmetry.space_group_name_H-M   'P 1'
#
loop_
_entity.id
_entity.type
_entity.pdbx_description
1 polymer ?
#
loop_
_entity_poly.entity_id
_entity_poly.type
_entity_poly.pdbx_seq_one_letter_code
_entity_poly.pdbx_strand_id
1 'polypeptide(L)'
;MLDFAPPNPDALSDAVGIGCLVLTLLLVCVQVRRKRKAKARAPHADALAALLIWLSPEDVYTARMVTENVLVTGASGAGKTTGSGRSLALALLRTAKAGLLVCCAKADEVALWEEYAAATGRSADLRVIRPGGPWRFNPVSYELAREGTVSSAENVVGLLEAILECADRQGGSGGARDDEAYWRRSTKQLIRNFVDLLILATGTVTIDALYRAVISAPQSLDDVRSEHWRKSSFCFQLLSEADKRSKSTAQAQDFALVADYVLCELPALAPKTRSVVVSCLTSQLDPMQRGELRSLFGADTTVTPGDCENGAIIVCGLPTQTYRETGVIANAVLKYCWQRSMQGRRVTPDSRLICLWCDEFQTFVTPTHDAQFLATCRSSRVGCVLLTQGVPGVYAALGGGDKGRAEADAIFGNCALKVLHANSDVQTNDWSSRLIGRTLQVRASGNHSHAADDQVSALLGLDWARENGTTSGGFSEVMEAEIEPRAFTRLRTGGPDNNWTVDGIVFQNGRIFRASGRSWLPVSFNQKS
;
A
#
# COMPACT_ATOMS: atom_id res chain seq x y z
N MET A 1 -39.96 -53.17 71.56
CA MET A 1 -40.20 -51.72 71.70
C MET A 1 -38.87 -51.04 71.44
N LEU A 2 -38.69 -50.46 70.25
CA LEU A 2 -37.47 -49.71 69.91
C LEU A 2 -37.86 -48.23 69.90
N ASP A 3 -37.23 -47.47 70.81
CA ASP A 3 -37.43 -46.05 71.02
C ASP A 3 -36.96 -45.23 69.80
N PHE A 4 -37.86 -44.45 69.22
CA PHE A 4 -37.51 -43.38 68.28
C PHE A 4 -37.31 -42.09 69.08
N ALA A 5 -36.06 -41.66 69.23
CA ALA A 5 -35.74 -40.32 69.71
C ALA A 5 -36.15 -39.27 68.64
N PRO A 6 -36.74 -38.13 69.02
CA PRO A 6 -37.10 -37.08 68.05
C PRO A 6 -35.85 -36.40 67.48
N PRO A 7 -35.88 -35.93 66.21
CA PRO A 7 -34.75 -35.27 65.58
C PRO A 7 -34.48 -33.90 66.25
N ASN A 8 -33.19 -33.63 66.46
CA ASN A 8 -32.68 -32.43 67.11
C ASN A 8 -33.03 -31.15 66.30
N PRO A 9 -33.77 -30.18 66.86
CA PRO A 9 -34.18 -28.95 66.15
C PRO A 9 -33.00 -28.05 65.71
N ASP A 10 -31.82 -28.20 66.33
CA ASP A 10 -30.65 -27.36 66.02
C ASP A 10 -30.01 -27.71 64.66
N ALA A 11 -30.15 -28.96 64.19
CA ALA A 11 -29.59 -29.38 62.90
C ALA A 11 -30.30 -28.76 61.69
N LEU A 12 -31.58 -28.40 61.84
CA LEU A 12 -32.36 -27.71 60.80
C LEU A 12 -32.00 -26.22 60.72
N SER A 13 -31.71 -25.58 61.85
CA SER A 13 -31.25 -24.18 61.93
C SER A 13 -29.93 -23.99 61.18
N ASP A 14 -28.96 -24.86 61.41
CA ASP A 14 -27.63 -24.76 60.80
C ASP A 14 -27.66 -25.05 59.30
N ALA A 15 -28.49 -26.01 58.86
CA ALA A 15 -28.67 -26.30 57.44
C ALA A 15 -29.31 -25.13 56.67
N VAL A 16 -30.28 -24.43 57.27
CA VAL A 16 -30.91 -23.24 56.69
C VAL A 16 -29.93 -22.06 56.67
N GLY A 17 -29.13 -21.88 57.73
CA GLY A 17 -28.10 -20.84 57.80
C GLY A 17 -27.02 -21.00 56.72
N ILE A 18 -26.52 -22.23 56.53
CA ILE A 18 -25.52 -22.55 55.49
C ILE A 18 -26.13 -22.36 54.09
N GLY A 19 -27.37 -22.80 53.88
CA GLY A 19 -28.09 -22.60 52.61
C GLY A 19 -28.26 -21.12 52.23
N CYS A 20 -28.65 -20.27 53.18
CA CYS A 20 -28.75 -18.82 52.98
C CYS A 20 -27.41 -18.17 52.69
N LEU A 21 -26.32 -18.58 53.36
CA LEU A 21 -24.98 -18.05 53.11
C LEU A 21 -24.49 -18.38 51.68
N VAL A 22 -24.69 -19.63 51.24
CA VAL A 22 -24.31 -20.09 49.90
C VAL A 22 -25.12 -19.35 48.81
N LEU A 23 -26.42 -19.17 49.01
CA LEU A 23 -27.27 -18.43 48.08
C LEU A 23 -26.85 -16.96 47.97
N THR A 24 -26.50 -16.34 49.10
CA THR A 24 -26.03 -14.95 49.15
C THR A 24 -24.67 -14.79 48.44
N LEU A 25 -23.74 -15.73 48.65
CA LEU A 25 -22.46 -15.77 47.94
C LEU A 25 -22.64 -15.98 46.43
N LEU A 26 -23.58 -16.83 46.02
CA LEU A 26 -23.93 -17.03 44.61
C LEU A 26 -24.52 -15.76 43.99
N LEU A 27 -25.43 -15.08 44.68
CA LEU A 27 -26.02 -13.82 44.22
C LEU A 27 -24.97 -12.71 44.11
N VAL A 28 -24.07 -12.60 45.08
CA VAL A 28 -22.93 -11.66 45.02
C VAL A 28 -22.00 -12.02 43.86
N CYS A 29 -21.67 -13.29 43.65
CA CYS A 29 -20.87 -13.74 42.50
C CYS A 29 -21.55 -13.43 41.16
N VAL A 30 -22.87 -13.61 41.06
CA VAL A 30 -23.65 -13.28 39.86
C VAL A 30 -23.71 -11.76 39.66
N GLN A 31 -23.89 -10.97 40.70
CA GLN A 31 -23.87 -9.51 40.63
C GLN A 31 -22.48 -8.96 40.28
N VAL A 32 -21.41 -9.54 40.82
CA VAL A 32 -20.01 -9.19 40.47
C VAL A 32 -19.71 -9.59 39.03
N ARG A 33 -20.17 -10.76 38.56
CA ARG A 33 -20.07 -11.17 37.14
C ARG A 33 -20.89 -10.27 36.22
N ARG A 34 -22.10 -9.87 36.62
CA ARG A 34 -22.95 -8.92 35.87
C ARG A 34 -22.33 -7.53 35.84
N LYS A 35 -21.79 -7.02 36.95
CA LYS A 35 -21.05 -5.75 36.99
C LYS A 35 -19.76 -5.83 36.17
N ARG A 36 -19.02 -6.94 36.19
CA ARG A 36 -17.85 -7.16 35.30
C ARG A 36 -18.25 -7.21 33.82
N LYS A 37 -19.34 -7.91 33.46
CA LYS A 37 -19.88 -7.92 32.08
C LYS A 37 -20.45 -6.56 31.65
N ALA A 38 -21.05 -5.79 32.57
CA ALA A 38 -21.56 -4.44 32.30
C ALA A 38 -20.42 -3.42 32.16
N LYS A 39 -19.34 -3.54 32.95
CA LYS A 39 -18.13 -2.72 32.83
C LYS A 39 -17.29 -3.09 31.59
N ALA A 40 -17.41 -4.31 31.09
CA ALA A 40 -16.82 -4.76 29.82
C ALA A 40 -17.64 -4.37 28.58
N ARG A 41 -18.76 -3.66 28.75
CA ARG A 41 -19.66 -3.24 27.66
C ARG A 41 -19.98 -1.75 27.73
N ALA A 42 -18.99 -0.94 28.12
CA ALA A 42 -18.91 0.40 27.56
C ALA A 42 -18.79 0.23 26.03
N PRO A 43 -19.49 1.02 25.19
CA PRO A 43 -19.28 0.97 23.75
C PRO A 43 -17.79 1.25 23.52
N HIS A 44 -17.05 0.19 23.17
CA HIS A 44 -15.63 0.31 22.88
C HIS A 44 -15.53 1.27 21.70
N ALA A 45 -14.82 2.40 21.89
CA ALA A 45 -14.69 3.39 20.83
C ALA A 45 -14.11 2.68 19.60
N ASP A 46 -14.87 2.67 18.50
CA ASP A 46 -14.44 2.13 17.23
C ASP A 46 -13.07 2.73 16.88
N ALA A 47 -12.05 1.90 16.69
CA ALA A 47 -10.68 2.36 16.43
C ALA A 47 -10.61 3.29 15.21
N LEU A 48 -11.57 3.17 14.28
CA LEU A 48 -11.69 4.02 13.10
C LEU A 48 -12.41 5.35 13.36
N ALA A 49 -13.05 5.55 14.51
CA ALA A 49 -13.64 6.82 14.90
C ALA A 49 -12.60 7.85 15.39
N ALA A 50 -11.34 7.44 15.56
CA ALA A 50 -10.26 8.33 16.00
C ALA A 50 -10.13 9.56 15.09
N LEU A 51 -10.12 10.75 15.71
CA LEU A 51 -9.85 12.03 15.05
C LEU A 51 -8.37 12.09 14.67
N LEU A 52 -8.04 12.29 13.39
CA LEU A 52 -6.65 12.40 12.96
C LEU A 52 -6.22 13.85 12.86
N ILE A 53 -6.83 14.59 11.94
CA ILE A 53 -6.50 15.99 11.66
C ILE A 53 -7.80 16.79 11.48
N TRP A 54 -7.72 18.08 11.77
CA TRP A 54 -8.75 19.04 11.44
C TRP A 54 -8.34 19.73 10.13
N LEU A 55 -9.18 19.62 9.11
CA LEU A 55 -8.98 20.28 7.82
C LEU A 55 -9.50 21.73 7.86
N SER A 56 -10.53 21.96 8.65
CA SER A 56 -11.01 23.28 9.09
C SER A 56 -11.43 23.18 10.57
N PRO A 57 -11.77 24.28 11.25
CA PRO A 57 -12.36 24.23 12.60
C PRO A 57 -13.66 23.39 12.70
N GLU A 58 -14.31 23.10 11.57
CA GLU A 58 -15.58 22.36 11.51
C GLU A 58 -15.46 21.00 10.79
N ASP A 59 -14.36 20.78 10.07
CA ASP A 59 -14.16 19.64 9.20
C ASP A 59 -13.07 18.71 9.72
N VAL A 60 -13.51 17.72 10.47
CA VAL A 60 -12.67 16.61 10.95
C VAL A 60 -12.32 15.64 9.82
N TYR A 61 -11.10 15.10 9.86
CA TYR A 61 -10.70 13.90 9.12
C TYR A 61 -10.34 12.75 10.09
N THR A 62 -10.97 11.59 9.93
CA THR A 62 -10.88 10.45 10.88
C THR A 62 -10.09 9.26 10.33
N ALA A 63 -9.72 8.34 11.22
CA ALA A 63 -9.06 7.07 10.88
C ALA A 63 -9.89 6.24 9.88
N ARG A 64 -11.23 6.29 9.97
CA ARG A 64 -12.13 5.65 9.00
C ARG A 64 -11.93 6.20 7.59
N MET A 65 -11.78 7.52 7.46
CA MET A 65 -11.62 8.15 6.16
C MET A 65 -10.27 7.79 5.50
N VAL A 66 -9.23 7.50 6.28
CA VAL A 66 -7.94 7.02 5.75
C VAL A 66 -8.07 5.66 5.06
N THR A 67 -9.01 4.81 5.47
CA THR A 67 -9.26 3.51 4.80
C THR A 67 -9.81 3.65 3.38
N GLU A 68 -10.19 4.86 2.98
CA GLU A 68 -10.58 5.20 1.60
C GLU A 68 -9.39 5.79 0.80
N ASN A 69 -8.18 5.62 1.32
CA ASN A 69 -6.89 6.04 0.75
C ASN A 69 -6.72 7.56 0.57
N VAL A 70 -5.47 7.99 0.65
CA VAL A 70 -5.05 9.39 0.57
C VAL A 70 -4.01 9.53 -0.54
N LEU A 71 -4.25 10.46 -1.45
CA LEU A 71 -3.28 10.91 -2.44
C LEU A 71 -2.85 12.34 -2.14
N VAL A 72 -1.55 12.58 -2.12
CA VAL A 72 -0.97 13.92 -1.95
C VAL A 72 -0.12 14.23 -3.17
N THR A 73 -0.42 15.34 -3.86
CA THR A 73 0.32 15.79 -5.06
C THR A 73 0.95 17.16 -4.83
N GLY A 74 1.99 17.48 -5.59
CA GLY A 74 2.67 18.78 -5.51
C GLY A 74 4.13 18.71 -5.95
N ALA A 75 4.67 19.80 -6.47
CA ALA A 75 6.05 19.84 -6.96
C ALA A 75 7.10 19.52 -5.87
N SER A 76 8.34 19.27 -6.28
CA SER A 76 9.46 19.24 -5.32
C SER A 76 9.52 20.59 -4.58
N GLY A 77 9.73 20.55 -3.26
CA GLY A 77 9.70 21.75 -2.42
C GLY A 77 8.30 22.30 -2.10
N ALA A 78 7.20 21.71 -2.60
CA ALA A 78 5.84 22.19 -2.31
C ALA A 78 5.32 21.87 -0.90
N GLY A 79 6.19 21.40 0.00
CA GLY A 79 5.84 21.10 1.38
C GLY A 79 4.99 19.84 1.61
N LYS A 80 4.86 18.93 0.63
CA LYS A 80 4.09 17.66 0.75
C LYS A 80 4.46 16.87 2.01
N THR A 81 5.74 16.47 2.12
CA THR A 81 6.25 15.62 3.20
C THR A 81 6.23 16.36 4.54
N THR A 82 6.61 17.65 4.54
CA THR A 82 6.73 18.46 5.78
C THR A 82 5.41 19.06 6.27
N GLY A 83 4.39 19.15 5.41
CA GLY A 83 3.09 19.76 5.69
C GLY A 83 2.02 18.72 5.95
N SER A 84 1.24 18.38 4.92
CA SER A 84 0.15 17.41 5.03
C SER A 84 0.65 16.00 5.38
N GLY A 85 1.79 15.57 4.80
CA GLY A 85 2.44 14.30 5.09
C GLY A 85 2.79 14.17 6.57
N ARG A 86 3.59 15.09 7.12
CA ARG A 86 3.94 15.15 8.55
C ARG A 86 2.69 15.13 9.43
N SER A 87 1.69 15.95 9.12
CA SER A 87 0.45 16.04 9.90
C SER A 87 -0.29 14.69 9.95
N LEU A 88 -0.42 14.01 8.81
CA LEU A 88 -1.04 12.69 8.71
C LEU A 88 -0.21 11.62 9.43
N ALA A 89 1.11 11.57 9.20
CA ALA A 89 2.00 10.60 9.81
C ALA A 89 1.95 10.69 11.35
N LEU A 90 2.11 11.89 11.92
CA LEU A 90 2.05 12.10 13.36
C LEU A 90 0.67 11.72 13.93
N ALA A 91 -0.42 12.04 13.23
CA ALA A 91 -1.78 11.67 13.67
C ALA A 91 -2.02 10.15 13.64
N LEU A 92 -1.51 9.45 12.62
CA LEU A 92 -1.57 7.99 12.51
C LEU A 92 -0.79 7.31 13.63
N LEU A 93 0.39 7.82 13.96
CA LEU A 93 1.24 7.27 15.02
C LEU A 93 0.71 7.55 16.42
N ARG A 94 0.30 8.80 16.68
CA ARG A 94 -0.10 9.30 18.00
C ARG A 94 -1.54 8.93 18.35
N THR A 95 -2.48 9.24 17.47
CA THR A 95 -3.91 9.15 17.77
C THR A 95 -4.49 7.80 17.38
N ALA A 96 -4.25 7.34 16.15
CA ALA A 96 -4.76 6.04 15.70
C ALA A 96 -3.95 4.87 16.27
N LYS A 97 -2.71 5.15 16.73
CA LYS A 97 -1.70 4.14 17.03
C LYS A 97 -1.62 3.07 15.94
N ALA A 98 -1.68 3.50 14.68
CA ALA A 98 -1.71 2.59 13.54
C ALA A 98 -0.43 1.74 13.49
N GLY A 99 -0.54 0.55 12.89
CA GLY A 99 0.63 -0.18 12.38
C GLY A 99 0.93 0.32 10.97
N LEU A 100 2.20 0.46 10.61
CA LEU A 100 2.59 1.04 9.33
C LEU A 100 3.62 0.17 8.63
N LEU A 101 3.50 0.07 7.30
CA LEU A 101 4.63 -0.19 6.42
C LEU A 101 5.04 1.12 5.75
N VAL A 102 6.32 1.46 5.84
CA VAL A 102 6.91 2.64 5.21
C VAL A 102 7.89 2.20 4.13
N CYS A 103 7.61 2.58 2.89
CA CYS A 103 8.55 2.51 1.79
C CYS A 103 9.41 3.78 1.75
N CYS A 104 10.73 3.63 1.62
CA CYS A 104 11.67 4.75 1.64
C CYS A 104 12.32 4.92 0.26
N ALA A 105 12.16 6.10 -0.33
CA ALA A 105 12.85 6.53 -1.54
C ALA A 105 14.08 7.38 -1.20
N LYS A 106 13.97 8.31 -0.25
CA LYS A 106 15.00 9.29 0.10
C LYS A 106 15.85 8.79 1.27
N ALA A 107 17.12 9.20 1.28
CA ALA A 107 18.09 8.72 2.27
C ALA A 107 17.76 9.12 3.72
N ASP A 108 17.06 10.25 3.91
CA ASP A 108 16.71 10.84 5.19
C ASP A 108 15.40 10.30 5.80
N GLU A 109 14.60 9.53 5.05
CA GLU A 109 13.30 9.05 5.53
C GLU A 109 13.40 8.13 6.74
N VAL A 110 14.45 7.30 6.83
CA VAL A 110 14.63 6.44 8.01
C VAL A 110 14.78 7.29 9.27
N ALA A 111 15.61 8.33 9.22
CA ALA A 111 15.80 9.25 10.34
C ALA A 111 14.52 10.05 10.64
N LEU A 112 13.78 10.45 9.60
CA LEU A 112 12.49 11.12 9.75
C LEU A 112 11.47 10.25 10.51
N TRP A 113 11.39 8.96 10.19
CA TRP A 113 10.48 8.04 10.88
C TRP A 113 10.95 7.67 12.29
N GLU A 114 12.27 7.64 12.54
CA GLU A 114 12.83 7.57 13.89
C GLU A 114 12.40 8.81 14.72
N GLU A 115 12.46 10.03 14.15
CA GLU A 115 11.99 11.27 14.79
C GLU A 115 10.48 11.22 15.07
N TYR A 116 9.66 10.84 14.08
CA TYR A 116 8.22 10.74 14.25
C TYR A 116 7.83 9.70 15.31
N ALA A 117 8.51 8.56 15.35
CA ALA A 117 8.28 7.55 16.39
C ALA A 117 8.68 8.08 17.77
N ALA A 118 9.79 8.81 17.90
CA ALA A 118 10.20 9.44 19.16
C ALA A 118 9.19 10.50 19.62
N ALA A 119 8.80 11.42 18.74
CA ALA A 119 7.86 12.51 19.04
C ALA A 119 6.47 12.01 19.46
N THR A 120 6.11 10.78 19.06
CA THR A 120 4.80 10.16 19.37
C THR A 120 4.86 9.09 20.45
N GLY A 121 6.04 8.84 21.04
CA GLY A 121 6.23 7.82 22.08
C GLY A 121 6.13 6.38 21.56
N ARG A 122 6.36 6.17 20.26
CA ARG A 122 6.26 4.88 19.56
C ARG A 122 7.62 4.28 19.16
N SER A 123 8.74 4.80 19.67
CA SER A 123 10.09 4.29 19.33
C SER A 123 10.25 2.78 19.56
N ALA A 124 9.59 2.23 20.59
CA ALA A 124 9.62 0.80 20.91
C ALA A 124 8.90 -0.08 19.87
N ASP A 125 8.04 0.51 19.03
CA ASP A 125 7.28 -0.18 17.98
C ASP A 125 7.98 -0.09 16.61
N LEU A 126 9.08 0.65 16.52
CA LEU A 126 9.81 0.86 15.27
C LEU A 126 10.65 -0.39 14.92
N ARG A 127 10.49 -0.86 13.68
CA ARG A 127 11.16 -2.04 13.12
C ARG A 127 11.84 -1.64 11.80
N VAL A 128 13.06 -1.12 11.89
CA VAL A 128 13.83 -0.70 10.70
C VAL A 128 14.61 -1.89 10.14
N ILE A 129 14.20 -2.38 8.97
CA ILE A 129 14.93 -3.42 8.24
C ILE A 129 16.07 -2.75 7.49
N ARG A 130 17.30 -2.86 8.02
CA ARG A 130 18.50 -2.24 7.45
C ARG A 130 19.73 -3.12 7.65
N PRO A 131 20.77 -2.97 6.79
CA PRO A 131 22.07 -3.60 6.99
C PRO A 131 22.60 -3.36 8.42
N GLY A 132 23.13 -4.40 9.06
CA GLY A 132 23.66 -4.33 10.43
C GLY A 132 22.63 -4.11 11.55
N GLY A 133 21.34 -3.88 11.24
CA GLY A 133 20.27 -3.76 12.24
C GLY A 133 19.87 -5.11 12.84
N PRO A 134 18.94 -5.15 13.82
CA PRO A 134 18.43 -6.40 14.39
C PRO A 134 17.25 -7.02 13.61
N TRP A 135 16.60 -6.23 12.73
CA TRP A 135 15.40 -6.64 12.01
C TRP A 135 15.74 -7.25 10.64
N ARG A 136 15.20 -8.44 10.37
CA ARG A 136 15.40 -9.25 9.17
C ARG A 136 14.07 -9.87 8.76
N PHE A 137 13.85 -10.06 7.47
CA PHE A 137 12.60 -10.59 6.94
C PHE A 137 12.89 -11.46 5.74
N ASN A 138 12.67 -12.77 5.83
CA ASN A 138 12.86 -13.68 4.72
C ASN A 138 11.54 -13.92 3.98
N PRO A 139 11.32 -13.26 2.83
CA PRO A 139 10.04 -13.27 2.14
C PRO A 139 9.70 -14.66 1.59
N VAL A 140 10.69 -15.44 1.18
CA VAL A 140 10.47 -16.79 0.63
C VAL A 140 9.96 -17.73 1.73
N SER A 141 10.63 -17.74 2.89
CA SER A 141 10.18 -18.52 4.04
C SER A 141 8.80 -18.10 4.52
N TYR A 142 8.52 -16.79 4.51
CA TYR A 142 7.24 -16.23 4.93
C TYR A 142 6.08 -16.62 4.01
N GLU A 143 6.25 -16.50 2.69
CA GLU A 143 5.21 -16.90 1.72
C GLU A 143 5.02 -18.41 1.65
N LEU A 144 6.08 -19.19 1.89
CA LEU A 144 6.00 -20.65 1.96
C LEU A 144 5.18 -21.12 3.18
N ALA A 145 5.42 -20.51 4.35
CA ALA A 145 4.73 -20.85 5.60
C ALA A 145 3.29 -20.33 5.68
N ARG A 146 2.88 -19.51 4.71
CA ARG A 146 1.57 -18.86 4.70
C ARG A 146 0.46 -19.87 4.41
N GLU A 147 -0.44 -20.05 5.37
CA GLU A 147 -1.64 -20.87 5.20
C GLU A 147 -2.67 -20.17 4.30
N GLY A 148 -3.29 -20.92 3.38
CA GLY A 148 -4.29 -20.38 2.46
C GLY A 148 -4.86 -21.42 1.50
N THR A 149 -5.79 -21.00 0.64
CA THR A 149 -6.40 -21.84 -0.41
C THR A 149 -5.48 -22.07 -1.61
N VAL A 150 -4.43 -21.26 -1.76
CA VAL A 150 -3.44 -21.33 -2.83
C VAL A 150 -2.25 -22.17 -2.35
N SER A 151 -1.67 -23.00 -3.23
CA SER A 151 -0.51 -23.82 -2.88
C SER A 151 0.68 -22.95 -2.45
N SER A 152 1.49 -23.45 -1.52
CA SER A 152 2.69 -22.73 -1.06
C SER A 152 3.67 -22.43 -2.21
N ALA A 153 3.70 -23.28 -3.24
CA ALA A 153 4.49 -23.05 -4.44
C ALA A 153 4.01 -21.82 -5.23
N GLU A 154 2.71 -21.69 -5.49
CA GLU A 154 2.16 -20.53 -6.19
C GLU A 154 2.37 -19.22 -5.42
N ASN A 155 2.41 -19.26 -4.07
CA ASN A 155 2.75 -18.08 -3.27
C ASN A 155 4.20 -17.63 -3.52
N VAL A 156 5.15 -18.57 -3.52
CA VAL A 156 6.57 -18.28 -3.79
C VAL A 156 6.77 -17.84 -5.25
N VAL A 157 6.09 -18.49 -6.20
CA VAL A 157 6.11 -18.08 -7.62
C VAL A 157 5.60 -16.65 -7.77
N GLY A 158 4.46 -16.30 -7.15
CA GLY A 158 3.90 -14.95 -7.20
C GLY A 158 4.82 -13.89 -6.59
N LEU A 159 5.50 -14.22 -5.49
CA LEU A 159 6.55 -13.36 -4.91
C LEU A 159 7.70 -13.14 -5.90
N LEU A 160 8.22 -14.23 -6.49
CA LEU A 160 9.31 -14.13 -7.45
C LEU A 160 8.87 -13.30 -8.66
N GLU A 161 7.66 -13.51 -9.21
CA GLU A 161 7.11 -12.68 -10.29
C GLU A 161 7.04 -11.19 -9.95
N ALA A 162 6.63 -10.85 -8.72
CA ALA A 162 6.60 -9.46 -8.27
C ALA A 162 8.01 -8.84 -8.22
N ILE A 163 9.02 -9.65 -7.87
CA ILE A 163 10.44 -9.26 -7.91
C ILE A 163 10.88 -9.04 -9.35
N LEU A 164 10.54 -9.97 -10.25
CA LEU A 164 10.89 -9.88 -11.68
C LEU A 164 10.32 -8.60 -12.30
N GLU A 165 9.04 -8.31 -12.06
CA GLU A 165 8.37 -7.13 -12.61
C GLU A 165 9.00 -5.81 -12.14
N CYS A 166 9.62 -5.78 -10.97
CA CYS A 166 10.28 -4.58 -10.45
C CYS A 166 11.69 -4.39 -11.00
N ALA A 167 12.42 -5.47 -11.30
CA ALA A 167 13.74 -5.40 -11.92
C ALA A 167 13.64 -4.92 -13.39
N ASP A 168 12.63 -5.37 -14.13
CA ASP A 168 12.47 -5.05 -15.56
C ASP A 168 12.12 -3.56 -15.82
N ARG A 169 11.66 -2.79 -14.82
CA ARG A 169 11.25 -1.37 -14.99
C ARG A 169 12.36 -0.40 -15.38
N GLN A 170 13.63 -0.74 -15.17
CA GLN A 170 14.75 0.11 -15.58
C GLN A 170 15.19 -0.14 -17.03
N GLY A 171 14.75 -1.25 -17.65
CA GLY A 171 14.92 -1.51 -19.07
C GLY A 171 13.73 -0.94 -19.83
N GLY A 172 13.89 0.24 -20.45
CA GLY A 172 12.82 0.84 -21.26
C GLY A 172 12.46 -0.04 -22.47
N SER A 173 11.53 -0.99 -22.30
CA SER A 173 10.83 -1.64 -23.41
C SER A 173 9.43 -1.06 -23.54
N GLY A 174 9.31 -0.07 -24.44
CA GLY A 174 8.02 0.37 -24.94
C GLY A 174 7.39 -0.74 -25.77
N GLY A 175 6.20 -1.18 -25.37
CA GLY A 175 5.36 -2.13 -26.10
C GLY A 175 5.79 -3.59 -25.90
N ALA A 176 5.03 -4.32 -25.09
CA ALA A 176 5.18 -5.76 -24.93
C ALA A 176 5.11 -6.44 -26.31
N ARG A 177 6.27 -6.88 -26.83
CA ARG A 177 6.32 -7.76 -28.00
C ARG A 177 5.85 -9.16 -27.56
N ASP A 178 5.16 -9.89 -28.44
CA ASP A 178 4.68 -11.26 -28.17
C ASP A 178 5.80 -12.20 -27.68
N ASP A 179 7.03 -11.98 -28.14
CA ASP A 179 8.22 -12.72 -27.72
C ASP A 179 8.50 -12.55 -26.21
N GLU A 180 8.36 -11.35 -25.67
CA GLU A 180 8.60 -11.04 -24.25
C GLU A 180 7.53 -11.69 -23.35
N ALA A 181 6.29 -11.71 -23.82
CA ALA A 181 5.19 -12.41 -23.14
C ALA A 181 5.38 -13.93 -23.16
N TYR A 182 5.98 -14.50 -24.22
CA TYR A 182 6.37 -15.90 -24.26
C TYR A 182 7.48 -16.19 -23.24
N TRP A 183 8.57 -15.40 -23.24
CA TRP A 183 9.69 -15.60 -22.30
C TRP A 183 9.26 -15.48 -20.85
N ARG A 184 8.38 -14.54 -20.52
CA ARG A 184 7.81 -14.40 -19.17
C ARG A 184 7.01 -15.62 -18.75
N ARG A 185 6.16 -16.17 -19.64
CA ARG A 185 5.39 -17.40 -19.35
C ARG A 185 6.28 -18.63 -19.18
N SER A 186 7.28 -18.80 -20.03
CA SER A 186 8.22 -19.92 -19.92
C SER A 186 9.09 -19.81 -18.66
N THR A 187 9.52 -18.61 -18.29
CA THR A 187 10.27 -18.36 -17.05
C THR A 187 9.40 -18.67 -15.82
N LYS A 188 8.12 -18.27 -15.83
CA LYS A 188 7.16 -18.63 -14.78
C LYS A 188 7.01 -20.16 -14.65
N GLN A 189 6.83 -20.87 -15.76
CA GLN A 189 6.72 -22.33 -15.75
C GLN A 189 7.99 -22.99 -15.19
N LEU A 190 9.18 -22.48 -15.55
CA LEU A 190 10.44 -22.95 -15.00
C LEU A 190 10.48 -22.71 -13.48
N ILE A 191 10.21 -21.50 -13.01
CA ILE A 191 10.22 -21.17 -11.57
C ILE A 191 9.28 -22.11 -10.80
N ARG A 192 8.04 -22.28 -11.28
CA ARG A 192 7.04 -23.16 -10.64
C ARG A 192 7.57 -24.57 -10.45
N ASN A 193 8.02 -25.22 -11.52
CA ASN A 193 8.48 -26.60 -11.46
C ASN A 193 9.68 -26.78 -10.52
N PHE A 194 10.63 -25.84 -10.51
CA PHE A 194 11.79 -25.92 -9.62
C PHE A 194 11.45 -25.56 -8.16
N VAL A 195 10.49 -24.68 -7.92
CA VAL A 195 9.96 -24.40 -6.58
C VAL A 195 9.24 -25.65 -6.03
N ASP A 196 8.36 -26.26 -6.83
CA ASP A 196 7.68 -27.52 -6.45
C ASP A 196 8.68 -28.63 -6.15
N LEU A 197 9.70 -28.78 -7.00
CA LEU A 197 10.79 -29.75 -6.79
C LEU A 197 11.48 -29.53 -5.44
N LEU A 198 11.82 -28.28 -5.09
CA LEU A 198 12.46 -27.95 -3.83
C LEU A 198 11.56 -28.21 -2.62
N ILE A 199 10.27 -27.89 -2.72
CA ILE A 199 9.29 -28.16 -1.66
C ILE A 199 9.15 -29.66 -1.46
N LEU A 200 8.99 -30.44 -2.53
CA LEU A 200 8.86 -31.90 -2.46
C LEU A 200 10.14 -32.57 -1.94
N ALA A 201 11.31 -32.10 -2.37
CA ALA A 201 12.60 -32.68 -2.01
C ALA A 201 13.10 -32.28 -0.62
N THR A 202 12.87 -31.03 -0.20
CA THR A 202 13.48 -30.46 1.02
C THR A 202 12.48 -29.96 2.05
N GLY A 203 11.27 -29.57 1.62
CA GLY A 203 10.26 -28.94 2.46
C GLY A 203 10.45 -27.43 2.64
N THR A 204 11.48 -26.84 2.03
CA THR A 204 11.76 -25.41 2.07
C THR A 204 12.25 -24.91 0.71
N VAL A 205 12.32 -23.59 0.55
CA VAL A 205 12.81 -22.94 -0.66
C VAL A 205 13.77 -21.84 -0.27
N THR A 206 14.94 -21.80 -0.92
CA THR A 206 15.88 -20.69 -0.83
C THR A 206 16.26 -20.24 -2.24
N ILE A 207 16.61 -18.96 -2.39
CA ILE A 207 17.02 -18.42 -3.69
C ILE A 207 18.30 -19.12 -4.21
N ASP A 208 19.25 -19.45 -3.33
CA ASP A 208 20.47 -20.19 -3.70
C ASP A 208 20.14 -21.63 -4.15
N ALA A 209 19.25 -22.34 -3.46
CA ALA A 209 18.84 -23.68 -3.87
C ALA A 209 18.08 -23.66 -5.21
N LEU A 210 17.21 -22.68 -5.42
CA LEU A 210 16.50 -22.48 -6.70
C LEU A 210 17.47 -22.24 -7.84
N TYR A 211 18.43 -21.33 -7.65
CA TYR A 211 19.47 -21.05 -8.63
C TYR A 211 20.29 -22.30 -8.95
N ARG A 212 20.81 -23.01 -7.94
CA ARG A 212 21.60 -24.23 -8.11
C ARG A 212 20.83 -25.35 -8.81
N ALA A 213 19.55 -25.49 -8.50
CA ALA A 213 18.70 -26.50 -9.12
C ALA A 213 18.55 -26.22 -10.62
N VAL A 214 18.32 -24.97 -11.00
CA VAL A 214 18.13 -24.58 -12.41
C VAL A 214 19.41 -24.70 -13.22
N ILE A 215 20.55 -24.23 -12.72
CA ILE A 215 21.82 -24.31 -13.48
C ILE A 215 22.36 -25.74 -13.61
N SER A 216 21.96 -26.65 -12.72
CA SER A 216 22.36 -28.06 -12.76
C SER A 216 21.34 -28.96 -13.46
N ALA A 217 20.26 -28.39 -13.98
CA ALA A 217 19.26 -29.08 -14.79
C ALA A 217 19.87 -29.67 -16.08
N PRO A 218 19.27 -30.73 -16.66
CA PRO A 218 19.83 -31.36 -17.86
C PRO A 218 19.74 -30.41 -19.05
N GLN A 219 20.78 -30.36 -19.88
CA GLN A 219 20.83 -29.51 -21.08
C GLN A 219 20.36 -30.25 -22.32
N SER A 220 20.21 -31.57 -22.25
CA SER A 220 19.79 -32.42 -23.37
C SER A 220 19.20 -33.73 -22.84
N LEU A 221 18.51 -34.46 -23.70
CA LEU A 221 18.02 -35.81 -23.38
C LEU A 221 19.17 -36.81 -23.18
N ASP A 222 20.36 -36.53 -23.72
CA ASP A 222 21.56 -37.34 -23.50
C ASP A 222 22.12 -37.15 -22.10
N ASP A 223 22.06 -35.93 -21.53
CA ASP A 223 22.45 -35.67 -20.14
C ASP A 223 21.59 -36.46 -19.16
N VAL A 224 20.28 -36.58 -19.43
CA VAL A 224 19.35 -37.36 -18.60
C VAL A 224 19.76 -38.84 -18.54
N ARG A 225 20.34 -39.36 -19.63
CA ARG A 225 20.86 -40.73 -19.74
C ARG A 225 22.27 -40.88 -19.17
N SER A 226 23.02 -39.79 -19.03
CA SER A 226 24.41 -39.78 -18.57
C SER A 226 24.52 -40.06 -17.07
N GLU A 227 25.36 -41.04 -16.72
CA GLU A 227 25.72 -41.29 -15.31
C GLU A 227 26.46 -40.11 -14.67
N HIS A 228 27.22 -39.36 -15.47
CA HIS A 228 27.99 -38.22 -14.96
C HIS A 228 27.05 -37.16 -14.37
N TRP A 229 26.03 -36.77 -15.14
CA TRP A 229 25.03 -35.79 -14.70
C TRP A 229 24.27 -36.29 -13.48
N ARG A 230 23.84 -37.56 -13.46
CA ARG A 230 23.14 -38.15 -12.30
C ARG A 230 23.98 -38.13 -11.01
N LYS A 231 25.32 -38.20 -11.11
CA LYS A 231 26.21 -38.16 -9.93
C LYS A 231 26.52 -36.73 -9.48
N SER A 232 26.67 -35.78 -10.40
CA SER A 232 27.14 -34.42 -10.10
C SER A 232 26.03 -33.37 -9.98
N SER A 233 24.85 -33.62 -10.55
CA SER A 233 23.76 -32.64 -10.61
C SER A 233 23.00 -32.51 -9.30
N PHE A 234 22.93 -31.29 -8.78
CA PHE A 234 22.05 -30.97 -7.66
C PHE A 234 20.57 -31.14 -8.02
N CYS A 235 20.17 -30.81 -9.24
CA CYS A 235 18.81 -31.07 -9.75
C CYS A 235 18.44 -32.55 -9.68
N PHE A 236 19.33 -33.45 -10.10
CA PHE A 236 19.08 -34.90 -10.01
C PHE A 236 19.02 -35.40 -8.56
N GLN A 237 19.85 -34.84 -7.67
CA GLN A 237 19.77 -35.13 -6.23
C GLN A 237 18.40 -34.73 -5.68
N LEU A 238 17.87 -33.55 -6.03
CA LEU A 238 16.54 -33.12 -5.63
C LEU A 238 15.44 -34.04 -6.17
N LEU A 239 15.50 -34.45 -7.45
CA LEU A 239 14.55 -35.41 -8.02
C LEU A 239 14.57 -36.74 -7.26
N SER A 240 15.75 -37.24 -6.93
CA SER A 240 15.93 -38.48 -6.18
C SER A 240 15.39 -38.38 -4.75
N GLU A 241 15.65 -37.27 -4.06
CA GLU A 241 15.15 -37.04 -2.70
C GLU A 241 13.64 -36.80 -2.67
N ALA A 242 13.12 -36.06 -3.65
CA ALA A 242 11.68 -35.91 -3.83
C ALA A 242 11.05 -37.29 -4.03
N ASP A 243 11.58 -38.15 -4.91
CA ASP A 243 11.04 -39.49 -5.18
C ASP A 243 10.99 -40.38 -3.91
N LYS A 244 12.06 -40.36 -3.09
CA LYS A 244 12.13 -41.15 -1.85
C LYS A 244 11.17 -40.70 -0.76
N ARG A 245 10.87 -39.41 -0.68
CA ARG A 245 10.00 -38.87 0.39
C ARG A 245 8.56 -39.36 0.25
N SER A 246 7.91 -39.58 1.39
CA SER A 246 6.49 -39.91 1.45
C SER A 246 5.66 -38.76 0.88
N LYS A 247 4.75 -39.07 -0.05
CA LYS A 247 3.87 -38.10 -0.72
C LYS A 247 2.41 -38.48 -0.51
N SER A 248 1.55 -37.48 -0.43
CA SER A 248 0.11 -37.68 -0.65
C SER A 248 -0.17 -37.99 -2.12
N THR A 249 -1.39 -38.45 -2.44
CA THR A 249 -1.80 -38.69 -3.83
C THR A 249 -1.66 -37.45 -4.71
N ALA A 250 -2.02 -36.27 -4.19
CA ALA A 250 -1.86 -35.01 -4.91
C ALA A 250 -0.38 -34.68 -5.15
N GLN A 251 0.45 -34.79 -4.11
CA GLN A 251 1.90 -34.54 -4.24
C GLN A 251 2.60 -35.52 -5.20
N ALA A 252 2.10 -36.75 -5.32
CA ALA A 252 2.62 -37.71 -6.28
C ALA A 252 2.28 -37.32 -7.73
N GLN A 253 1.09 -36.76 -7.97
CA GLN A 253 0.70 -36.21 -9.28
C GLN A 253 1.51 -34.96 -9.62
N ASP A 254 1.68 -34.05 -8.66
CA ASP A 254 2.51 -32.85 -8.84
C ASP A 254 3.97 -33.24 -9.13
N PHE A 255 4.52 -34.23 -8.42
CA PHE A 255 5.87 -34.74 -8.67
C PHE A 255 6.02 -35.33 -10.07
N ALA A 256 5.01 -36.05 -10.58
CA ALA A 256 5.05 -36.59 -11.94
C ALA A 256 5.14 -35.47 -12.99
N LEU A 257 4.35 -34.40 -12.83
CA LEU A 257 4.42 -33.23 -13.71
C LEU A 257 5.78 -32.54 -13.66
N VAL A 258 6.35 -32.39 -12.46
CA VAL A 258 7.69 -31.82 -12.27
C VAL A 258 8.76 -32.70 -12.93
N ALA A 259 8.70 -34.02 -12.73
CA ALA A 259 9.64 -34.97 -13.30
C ALA A 259 9.57 -34.97 -14.83
N ASP A 260 8.37 -34.98 -15.42
CA ASP A 260 8.17 -34.89 -16.87
C ASP A 260 8.71 -33.58 -17.42
N TYR A 261 8.45 -32.45 -16.74
CA TYR A 261 8.99 -31.17 -17.17
C TYR A 261 10.52 -31.15 -17.17
N VAL A 262 11.15 -31.58 -16.07
CA VAL A 262 12.62 -31.50 -15.89
C VAL A 262 13.36 -32.52 -16.75
N LEU A 263 12.81 -33.73 -16.93
CA LEU A 263 13.48 -34.84 -17.61
C LEU A 263 13.12 -34.96 -19.10
N CYS A 264 11.97 -34.43 -19.52
CA CYS A 264 11.48 -34.53 -20.88
C CYS A 264 11.35 -33.17 -21.55
N GLU A 265 10.54 -32.24 -21.01
CA GLU A 265 10.20 -31.00 -21.69
C GLU A 265 11.38 -30.01 -21.78
N LEU A 266 11.99 -29.68 -20.64
CA LEU A 266 13.10 -28.72 -20.54
C LEU A 266 14.31 -29.13 -21.41
N PRO A 267 14.82 -30.37 -21.37
CA PRO A 267 15.93 -30.79 -22.23
C PRO A 267 15.53 -30.93 -23.71
N ALA A 268 14.25 -31.11 -24.04
CA ALA A 268 13.77 -31.17 -25.42
C ALA A 268 13.59 -29.79 -26.07
N LEU A 269 13.55 -28.69 -25.29
CA LEU A 269 13.54 -27.35 -25.83
C LEU A 269 14.77 -27.07 -26.70
N ALA A 270 14.58 -26.29 -27.77
CA ALA A 270 15.68 -25.85 -28.61
C ALA A 270 16.77 -25.16 -27.75
N PRO A 271 18.08 -25.44 -27.98
CA PRO A 271 19.15 -24.97 -27.09
C PRO A 271 19.15 -23.46 -26.82
N LYS A 272 18.85 -22.65 -27.85
CA LYS A 272 18.74 -21.19 -27.72
C LYS A 272 17.57 -20.79 -26.80
N THR A 273 16.39 -21.36 -27.01
CA THR A 273 15.18 -21.09 -26.23
C THR A 273 15.42 -21.40 -24.75
N ARG A 274 15.95 -22.59 -24.44
CA ARG A 274 16.27 -22.97 -23.07
C ARG A 274 17.28 -22.04 -22.42
N SER A 275 18.35 -21.71 -23.14
CA SER A 275 19.38 -20.79 -22.66
C SER A 275 18.79 -19.41 -22.31
N VAL A 276 17.87 -18.88 -23.13
CA VAL A 276 17.16 -17.61 -22.85
C VAL A 276 16.32 -17.71 -21.58
N VAL A 277 15.54 -18.77 -21.41
CA VAL A 277 14.68 -18.94 -20.21
C VAL A 277 15.52 -19.06 -18.93
N VAL A 278 16.61 -19.84 -18.96
CA VAL A 278 17.53 -19.97 -17.83
C VAL A 278 18.27 -18.66 -17.54
N SER A 279 18.73 -17.96 -18.59
CA SER A 279 19.40 -16.66 -18.47
C SER A 279 18.48 -15.60 -17.86
N CYS A 280 17.20 -15.59 -18.26
CA CYS A 280 16.18 -14.70 -17.72
C CYS A 280 16.07 -14.86 -16.19
N LEU A 281 15.87 -16.09 -15.70
CA LEU A 281 15.80 -16.32 -14.26
C LEU A 281 17.12 -15.98 -13.54
N THR A 282 18.26 -16.47 -14.06
CA THR A 282 19.55 -16.35 -13.37
C THR A 282 20.02 -14.90 -13.26
N SER A 283 19.82 -14.09 -14.29
CA SER A 283 20.11 -12.64 -14.25
C SER A 283 19.24 -11.91 -13.24
N GLN A 284 17.95 -12.25 -13.14
CA GLN A 284 17.02 -11.61 -12.21
C GLN A 284 17.21 -12.04 -10.75
N LEU A 285 17.69 -13.25 -10.49
CA LEU A 285 18.01 -13.71 -9.13
C LEU A 285 19.38 -13.22 -8.62
N ASP A 286 20.26 -12.76 -9.50
CA ASP A 286 21.63 -12.36 -9.13
C ASP A 286 21.68 -11.25 -8.05
N PRO A 287 20.86 -10.17 -8.12
CA PRO A 287 20.83 -9.16 -7.07
C PRO A 287 20.43 -9.72 -5.70
N MET A 288 19.54 -10.71 -5.67
CA MET A 288 19.08 -11.33 -4.41
C MET A 288 20.12 -12.24 -3.77
N GLN A 289 21.08 -12.73 -4.55
CA GLN A 289 22.15 -13.62 -4.08
C GLN A 289 23.37 -12.85 -3.57
N ARG A 290 23.40 -11.52 -3.73
CA ARG A 290 24.54 -10.67 -3.41
C ARG A 290 24.19 -9.61 -2.37
N GLY A 291 25.24 -9.15 -1.68
CA GLY A 291 25.21 -7.96 -0.82
C GLY A 291 24.07 -7.95 0.21
N GLU A 292 23.38 -6.81 0.27
CA GLU A 292 22.41 -6.53 1.32
C GLU A 292 21.13 -7.35 1.21
N LEU A 293 20.63 -7.62 0.00
CA LEU A 293 19.41 -8.40 -0.19
C LEU A 293 19.58 -9.82 0.34
N ARG A 294 20.73 -10.47 0.09
CA ARG A 294 21.01 -11.78 0.67
C ARG A 294 21.03 -11.73 2.19
N SER A 295 21.65 -10.71 2.78
CA SER A 295 21.78 -10.60 4.24
C SER A 295 20.46 -10.31 4.96
N LEU A 296 19.55 -9.57 4.31
CA LEU A 296 18.29 -9.12 4.89
C LEU A 296 17.14 -10.08 4.62
N PHE A 297 17.11 -10.66 3.41
CA PHE A 297 16.02 -11.50 2.92
C PHE A 297 16.36 -12.98 2.82
N GLY A 298 17.65 -13.34 2.90
CA GLY A 298 18.09 -14.73 2.98
C GLY A 298 18.37 -15.22 4.40
N ALA A 299 18.32 -14.34 5.40
CA ALA A 299 18.58 -14.67 6.82
C ALA A 299 17.32 -15.18 7.53
N ASP A 300 17.41 -15.37 8.85
CA ASP A 300 16.24 -15.67 9.69
C ASP A 300 15.28 -14.48 9.74
N THR A 301 13.98 -14.77 9.90
CA THR A 301 12.94 -13.75 10.01
C THR A 301 12.78 -13.31 11.46
N THR A 302 13.01 -12.03 11.74
CA THR A 302 12.82 -11.42 13.08
C THR A 302 11.70 -10.38 13.12
N VAL A 303 11.21 -9.95 11.96
CA VAL A 303 10.01 -9.12 11.80
C VAL A 303 9.16 -9.66 10.65
N THR A 304 7.84 -9.65 10.80
CA THR A 304 6.90 -10.05 9.75
C THR A 304 5.91 -8.92 9.45
N PRO A 305 5.28 -8.90 8.26
CA PRO A 305 4.20 -7.97 7.98
C PRO A 305 3.05 -7.99 9.00
N GLY A 306 2.79 -9.15 9.63
CA GLY A 306 1.75 -9.32 10.65
C GLY A 306 2.00 -8.51 11.92
N ASP A 307 3.24 -8.10 12.20
CA ASP A 307 3.56 -7.28 13.38
C ASP A 307 2.87 -5.91 13.35
N CYS A 308 2.48 -5.42 12.17
CA CYS A 308 1.68 -4.20 12.02
C CYS A 308 0.30 -4.33 12.70
N GLU A 309 -0.27 -5.53 12.84
CA GLU A 309 -1.53 -5.73 13.58
C GLU A 309 -1.40 -5.40 15.06
N ASN A 310 -0.21 -5.64 15.61
CA ASN A 310 0.17 -5.27 16.98
C ASN A 310 0.62 -3.81 17.10
N GLY A 311 0.69 -3.08 15.97
CA GLY A 311 1.06 -1.67 15.91
C GLY A 311 2.48 -1.41 15.46
N ALA A 312 3.24 -2.41 15.04
CA ALA A 312 4.61 -2.19 14.59
C ALA A 312 4.67 -1.20 13.41
N ILE A 313 5.73 -0.40 13.41
CA ILE A 313 6.08 0.55 12.35
C ILE A 313 7.26 -0.07 11.61
N ILE A 314 6.98 -0.77 10.52
CA ILE A 314 7.98 -1.44 9.70
C ILE A 314 8.50 -0.43 8.67
N VAL A 315 9.80 -0.16 8.70
CA VAL A 315 10.45 0.77 7.77
C VAL A 315 11.46 0.01 6.92
N CYS A 316 11.34 0.13 5.60
CA CYS A 316 12.35 -0.40 4.69
C CYS A 316 13.57 0.53 4.70
N GLY A 317 14.58 0.18 5.49
CA GLY A 317 15.83 0.96 5.63
C GLY A 317 16.80 0.82 4.46
N LEU A 318 16.28 0.61 3.24
CA LEU A 318 17.03 0.58 1.98
C LEU A 318 16.47 1.64 1.02
N PRO A 319 16.71 2.94 1.29
CA PRO A 319 16.21 4.01 0.45
C PRO A 319 16.73 3.90 -0.98
N THR A 320 15.83 4.04 -1.96
CA THR A 320 16.15 3.83 -3.39
C THR A 320 17.22 4.79 -3.91
N GLN A 321 17.32 6.02 -3.39
CA GLN A 321 18.38 6.95 -3.79
C GLN A 321 19.79 6.50 -3.37
N THR A 322 19.90 5.75 -2.27
CA THR A 322 21.19 5.25 -1.77
C THR A 322 21.51 3.87 -2.33
N TYR A 323 20.53 2.97 -2.32
CA TYR A 323 20.70 1.56 -2.69
C TYR A 323 20.32 1.25 -4.14
N ARG A 324 19.84 2.23 -4.92
CA ARG A 324 19.47 2.10 -6.34
C ARG A 324 18.51 0.92 -6.55
N GLU A 325 18.82 0.04 -7.49
CA GLU A 325 18.04 -1.16 -7.84
C GLU A 325 17.78 -2.06 -6.62
N THR A 326 18.78 -2.26 -5.75
CA THR A 326 18.61 -3.02 -4.50
C THR A 326 17.53 -2.43 -3.61
N GLY A 327 17.47 -1.09 -3.50
CA GLY A 327 16.43 -0.41 -2.73
C GLY A 327 15.04 -0.58 -3.35
N VAL A 328 14.94 -0.52 -4.68
CA VAL A 328 13.66 -0.72 -5.40
C VAL A 328 13.13 -2.14 -5.16
N ILE A 329 13.98 -3.15 -5.35
CA ILE A 329 13.62 -4.56 -5.11
C ILE A 329 13.23 -4.77 -3.64
N ALA A 330 14.00 -4.23 -2.69
CA ALA A 330 13.73 -4.37 -1.27
C ALA A 330 12.37 -3.82 -0.86
N ASN A 331 12.07 -2.59 -1.27
CA ASN A 331 10.80 -1.95 -0.98
C ASN A 331 9.63 -2.68 -1.67
N ALA A 332 9.80 -3.11 -2.92
CA ALA A 332 8.76 -3.82 -3.66
C ALA A 332 8.41 -5.17 -3.04
N VAL A 333 9.41 -5.98 -2.68
CA VAL A 333 9.24 -7.28 -2.01
C VAL A 333 8.49 -7.12 -0.70
N LEU A 334 8.94 -6.20 0.14
CA LEU A 334 8.34 -5.98 1.44
C LEU A 334 6.90 -5.48 1.29
N LYS A 335 6.66 -4.54 0.37
CA LYS A 335 5.32 -4.05 0.02
C LYS A 335 4.41 -5.17 -0.46
N TYR A 336 4.88 -6.03 -1.36
CA TYR A 336 4.10 -7.15 -1.89
C TYR A 336 3.69 -8.13 -0.80
N CYS A 337 4.64 -8.63 0.01
CA CYS A 337 4.34 -9.53 1.12
C CYS A 337 3.39 -8.89 2.12
N TRP A 338 3.57 -7.60 2.40
CA TRP A 338 2.69 -6.85 3.29
C TRP A 338 1.28 -6.70 2.73
N GLN A 339 1.12 -6.31 1.46
CA GLN A 339 -0.17 -6.18 0.81
C GLN A 339 -0.96 -7.49 0.87
N ARG A 340 -0.30 -8.60 0.52
CA ARG A 340 -0.92 -9.93 0.63
C ARG A 340 -1.28 -10.25 2.07
N SER A 341 -0.39 -10.02 3.04
CA SER A 341 -0.66 -10.27 4.47
C SER A 341 -1.88 -9.50 4.94
N MET A 342 -1.97 -8.21 4.58
CA MET A 342 -3.07 -7.35 5.00
C MET A 342 -4.40 -7.73 4.36
N GLN A 343 -4.43 -8.16 3.10
CA GLN A 343 -5.65 -8.67 2.45
C GLN A 343 -6.15 -9.98 3.03
N GLY A 344 -5.24 -10.83 3.54
CA GLY A 344 -5.59 -12.12 4.11
C GLY A 344 -5.99 -12.09 5.59
N ARG A 345 -5.90 -10.93 6.24
CA ARG A 345 -6.07 -10.83 7.69
C ARG A 345 -7.54 -10.95 8.11
N ARG A 346 -7.77 -11.48 9.32
CA ARG A 346 -9.12 -11.54 9.92
C ARG A 346 -9.43 -10.21 10.61
N VAL A 347 -10.44 -9.51 10.11
CA VAL A 347 -10.85 -8.21 10.65
C VAL A 347 -12.03 -8.35 11.59
N THR A 348 -11.91 -7.75 12.78
CA THR A 348 -12.97 -7.59 13.77
C THR A 348 -13.30 -6.10 13.97
N PRO A 349 -14.41 -5.78 14.64
CA PRO A 349 -14.74 -4.40 15.01
C PRO A 349 -13.65 -3.66 15.80
N ASP A 350 -12.77 -4.40 16.49
CA ASP A 350 -11.67 -3.87 17.30
C ASP A 350 -10.32 -3.89 16.59
N SER A 351 -10.27 -4.41 15.35
CA SER A 351 -9.05 -4.42 14.56
C SER A 351 -8.56 -3.00 14.31
N ARG A 352 -7.28 -2.81 14.64
CA ARG A 352 -6.49 -1.60 14.42
C ARG A 352 -6.48 -1.16 12.96
N LEU A 353 -6.40 0.16 12.76
CA LEU A 353 -6.04 0.77 11.47
C LEU A 353 -4.59 0.43 11.12
N ILE A 354 -4.39 -0.11 9.93
CA ILE A 354 -3.06 -0.37 9.39
C ILE A 354 -2.88 0.47 8.14
N CYS A 355 -1.69 1.05 7.95
CA CYS A 355 -1.44 1.93 6.81
C CYS A 355 -0.21 1.55 6.00
N LEU A 356 -0.34 1.67 4.68
CA LEU A 356 0.80 1.72 3.77
C LEU A 356 1.19 3.19 3.59
N TRP A 357 2.45 3.51 3.79
CA TRP A 357 3.01 4.83 3.58
C TRP A 357 4.07 4.79 2.48
N CYS A 358 3.85 5.56 1.42
CA CYS A 358 4.80 5.71 0.32
C CYS A 358 5.00 7.20 0.02
N ASP A 359 6.15 7.76 0.41
CA ASP A 359 6.64 8.98 -0.24
C ASP A 359 7.24 8.63 -1.60
N GLU A 360 7.15 9.55 -2.56
CA GLU A 360 7.56 9.30 -3.95
C GLU A 360 6.93 8.00 -4.53
N PHE A 361 5.62 7.83 -4.38
CA PHE A 361 4.87 6.62 -4.74
C PHE A 361 5.17 6.08 -6.15
N GLN A 362 5.44 6.96 -7.12
CA GLN A 362 5.81 6.57 -8.48
C GLN A 362 7.05 5.65 -8.53
N THR A 363 7.92 5.68 -7.53
CA THR A 363 9.09 4.78 -7.43
C THR A 363 8.69 3.35 -7.07
N PHE A 364 7.57 3.16 -6.39
CA PHE A 364 7.15 1.87 -5.86
C PHE A 364 5.92 1.29 -6.54
N VAL A 365 5.28 2.05 -7.44
CA VAL A 365 4.00 1.63 -8.04
C VAL A 365 4.17 0.35 -8.86
N THR A 366 3.32 -0.63 -8.59
CA THR A 366 3.23 -1.91 -9.29
C THR A 366 1.91 -2.00 -10.04
N PRO A 367 1.91 -1.90 -11.39
CA PRO A 367 0.72 -1.86 -12.25
C PRO A 367 -0.41 -2.80 -11.84
N THR A 368 -0.11 -4.10 -11.74
CA THR A 368 -1.13 -5.14 -11.56
C THR A 368 -1.67 -5.20 -10.12
N HIS A 369 -0.82 -4.95 -9.14
CA HIS A 369 -1.13 -5.21 -7.73
C HIS A 369 -1.67 -4.00 -6.97
N ASP A 370 -1.16 -2.79 -7.23
CA ASP A 370 -1.55 -1.62 -6.43
C ASP A 370 -2.99 -1.18 -6.71
N ALA A 371 -3.42 -1.17 -7.97
CA ALA A 371 -4.79 -0.79 -8.32
C ALA A 371 -5.83 -1.73 -7.66
N GLN A 372 -5.57 -3.04 -7.70
CA GLN A 372 -6.43 -4.06 -7.06
C GLN A 372 -6.38 -3.96 -5.54
N PHE A 373 -5.20 -3.71 -4.96
CA PHE A 373 -5.04 -3.56 -3.52
C PHE A 373 -5.82 -2.36 -3.01
N LEU A 374 -5.66 -1.19 -3.63
CA LEU A 374 -6.34 0.05 -3.22
C LEU A 374 -7.86 -0.05 -3.30
N ALA A 375 -8.39 -0.79 -4.28
CA ALA A 375 -9.84 -1.02 -4.41
C ALA A 375 -10.42 -1.92 -3.30
N THR A 376 -9.60 -2.77 -2.68
CA THR A 376 -10.07 -3.83 -1.76
C THR A 376 -9.61 -3.66 -0.31
N CYS A 377 -8.57 -2.85 -0.06
CA CYS A 377 -7.92 -2.74 1.25
C CYS A 377 -8.83 -2.19 2.37
N ARG A 378 -9.88 -1.44 2.02
CA ARG A 378 -10.84 -0.88 2.98
C ARG A 378 -11.52 -1.94 3.84
N SER A 379 -11.95 -3.06 3.25
CA SER A 379 -12.61 -4.15 3.98
C SER A 379 -11.67 -4.76 5.03
N SER A 380 -10.38 -4.72 4.74
CA SER A 380 -9.30 -5.13 5.62
C SER A 380 -8.90 -4.03 6.61
N ARG A 381 -9.68 -2.94 6.76
CA ARG A 381 -9.35 -1.75 7.59
C ARG A 381 -7.93 -1.22 7.35
N VAL A 382 -7.50 -1.27 6.09
CA VAL A 382 -6.20 -0.77 5.66
C VAL A 382 -6.41 0.49 4.85
N GLY A 383 -5.56 1.50 5.05
CA GLY A 383 -5.55 2.72 4.26
C GLY A 383 -4.16 3.01 3.70
N CYS A 384 -4.09 3.55 2.49
CA CYS A 384 -2.82 3.91 1.87
C CYS A 384 -2.65 5.42 1.85
N VAL A 385 -1.45 5.90 2.19
CA VAL A 385 -1.05 7.31 2.06
C VAL A 385 0.05 7.39 1.02
N LEU A 386 -0.30 7.94 -0.14
CA LEU A 386 0.53 7.98 -1.34
C LEU A 386 0.90 9.43 -1.63
N LEU A 387 2.18 9.77 -1.55
CA LEU A 387 2.68 11.10 -1.92
C LEU A 387 3.39 10.98 -3.26
N THR A 388 3.12 11.89 -4.19
CA THR A 388 3.80 11.95 -5.49
C THR A 388 4.01 13.39 -5.94
N GLN A 389 4.95 13.61 -6.86
CA GLN A 389 5.22 14.95 -7.39
C GLN A 389 4.13 15.42 -8.35
N GLY A 390 3.56 14.51 -9.13
CA GLY A 390 2.55 14.83 -10.11
C GLY A 390 2.06 13.61 -10.88
N VAL A 391 0.96 13.79 -11.59
CA VAL A 391 0.30 12.76 -12.39
C VAL A 391 1.21 12.16 -13.48
N PRO A 392 2.00 12.96 -14.24
CA PRO A 392 2.85 12.41 -15.30
C PRO A 392 3.91 11.42 -14.80
N GLY A 393 4.43 11.62 -13.59
CA GLY A 393 5.43 10.73 -13.00
C GLY A 393 4.89 9.32 -12.77
N VAL A 394 3.62 9.21 -12.34
CA VAL A 394 2.95 7.92 -12.17
C VAL A 394 2.61 7.30 -13.52
N TYR A 395 2.16 8.10 -14.50
CA TYR A 395 1.92 7.62 -15.87
C TYR A 395 3.18 7.02 -16.49
N ALA A 396 4.33 7.68 -16.33
CA ALA A 396 5.61 7.18 -16.81
C ALA A 396 6.02 5.88 -16.09
N ALA A 397 5.84 5.82 -14.77
CA ALA A 397 6.19 4.63 -13.97
C ALA A 397 5.35 3.38 -14.33
N LEU A 398 4.14 3.57 -14.85
CA LEU A 398 3.25 2.48 -15.32
C LEU A 398 3.46 2.13 -16.81
N GLY A 399 4.59 2.49 -17.40
CA GLY A 399 4.94 2.15 -18.78
C GLY A 399 4.33 3.10 -19.84
N GLY A 400 3.63 4.15 -19.42
CA GLY A 400 3.05 5.14 -20.32
C GLY A 400 1.93 4.58 -21.21
N GLY A 401 1.67 5.28 -22.32
CA GLY A 401 0.58 4.95 -23.25
C GLY A 401 -0.81 5.03 -22.60
N ASP A 402 -1.82 4.50 -23.29
CA ASP A 402 -3.20 4.53 -22.80
C ASP A 402 -3.45 3.55 -21.66
N LYS A 403 -2.79 2.38 -21.69
CA LYS A 403 -2.89 1.37 -20.63
C LYS A 403 -2.34 1.88 -19.30
N GLY A 404 -1.10 2.39 -19.27
CA GLY A 404 -0.50 2.91 -18.04
C GLY A 404 -1.23 4.14 -17.49
N ARG A 405 -1.80 4.98 -18.35
CA ARG A 405 -2.69 6.08 -17.94
C ARG A 405 -3.97 5.57 -17.28
N ALA A 406 -4.64 4.60 -17.88
CA ALA A 406 -5.86 4.01 -17.31
C ALA A 406 -5.60 3.36 -15.94
N GLU A 407 -4.47 2.67 -15.77
CA GLU A 407 -4.07 2.07 -14.50
C GLU A 407 -3.75 3.11 -13.42
N ALA A 408 -3.04 4.19 -13.76
CA ALA A 408 -2.82 5.30 -12.84
C ALA A 408 -4.12 6.01 -12.47
N ASP A 409 -5.01 6.25 -13.43
CA ASP A 409 -6.30 6.88 -13.17
C ASP A 409 -7.17 5.99 -12.27
N ALA A 410 -7.08 4.66 -12.39
CA ALA A 410 -7.71 3.73 -11.46
C ALA A 410 -7.12 3.85 -10.04
N ILE A 411 -5.79 3.97 -9.89
CA ILE A 411 -5.14 4.20 -8.60
C ILE A 411 -5.61 5.52 -7.98
N PHE A 412 -5.61 6.61 -8.76
CA PHE A 412 -6.07 7.91 -8.28
C PHE A 412 -7.57 7.92 -7.96
N GLY A 413 -8.38 7.17 -8.71
CA GLY A 413 -9.80 6.97 -8.47
C GLY A 413 -10.09 6.30 -7.13
N ASN A 414 -9.25 5.35 -6.72
CA ASN A 414 -9.34 4.66 -5.44
C ASN A 414 -8.85 5.47 -4.23
N CYS A 415 -8.37 6.70 -4.44
CA CYS A 415 -7.98 7.63 -3.38
C CYS A 415 -9.09 8.66 -3.14
N ALA A 416 -9.88 8.49 -2.09
CA ALA A 416 -11.01 9.37 -1.80
C ALA A 416 -10.56 10.77 -1.37
N LEU A 417 -9.55 10.86 -0.49
CA LEU A 417 -8.95 12.14 -0.10
C LEU A 417 -7.80 12.48 -1.05
N LYS A 418 -7.83 13.70 -1.60
CA LYS A 418 -6.76 14.25 -2.42
C LYS A 418 -6.30 15.58 -1.81
N VAL A 419 -5.01 15.69 -1.49
CA VAL A 419 -4.39 16.93 -1.00
C VAL A 419 -3.49 17.48 -2.10
N LEU A 420 -3.89 18.59 -2.68
CA LEU A 420 -3.28 19.19 -3.86
C LEU A 420 -2.42 20.38 -3.42
N HIS A 421 -1.11 20.21 -3.36
CA HIS A 421 -0.16 21.27 -3.04
C HIS A 421 0.29 22.03 -4.29
N ALA A 422 1.10 23.07 -4.08
CA ALA A 422 1.66 23.87 -5.14
C ALA A 422 2.33 23.01 -6.23
N ASN A 423 2.01 23.26 -7.49
CA ASN A 423 2.58 22.51 -8.61
C ASN A 423 2.82 23.38 -9.84
N SER A 424 3.94 23.16 -10.51
CA SER A 424 4.32 23.83 -11.76
C SER A 424 3.96 23.03 -13.01
N ASP A 425 3.53 21.77 -12.85
CA ASP A 425 3.15 20.91 -13.97
C ASP A 425 1.73 21.22 -14.48
N VAL A 426 1.63 21.54 -15.78
CA VAL A 426 0.36 21.86 -16.44
C VAL A 426 -0.60 20.69 -16.38
N GLN A 427 -0.12 19.47 -16.64
CA GLN A 427 -0.98 18.29 -16.70
C GLN A 427 -1.60 17.97 -15.34
N THR A 428 -0.83 18.06 -14.26
CA THR A 428 -1.33 17.85 -12.89
C THR A 428 -2.29 18.95 -12.46
N ASN A 429 -2.03 20.21 -12.83
CA ASN A 429 -2.92 21.33 -12.51
C ASN A 429 -4.26 21.23 -13.26
N ASP A 430 -4.23 20.87 -14.53
CA ASP A 430 -5.44 20.63 -15.33
C ASP A 430 -6.22 19.42 -14.82
N TRP A 431 -5.54 18.32 -14.48
CA TRP A 431 -6.15 17.16 -13.85
C TRP A 431 -6.83 17.54 -12.53
N SER A 432 -6.16 18.34 -11.69
CA SER A 432 -6.68 18.82 -10.41
C SER A 432 -7.91 19.71 -10.57
N SER A 433 -7.88 20.64 -11.54
CA SER A 433 -9.02 21.51 -11.86
C SER A 433 -10.23 20.71 -12.35
N ARG A 434 -10.01 19.74 -13.25
CA ARG A 434 -11.07 18.85 -13.77
C ARG A 434 -11.65 17.93 -12.71
N LEU A 435 -10.83 17.45 -11.79
CA LEU A 435 -11.24 16.62 -10.66
C LEU A 435 -12.23 17.35 -9.74
N ILE A 436 -11.98 18.62 -9.44
CA ILE A 436 -12.84 19.43 -8.57
C ILE A 436 -14.17 19.74 -9.28
N GLY A 437 -14.10 20.07 -10.57
CA GLY A 437 -15.27 20.22 -11.43
C GLY A 437 -15.50 21.65 -11.91
N ARG A 438 -16.67 21.86 -12.51
CA ARG A 438 -17.10 23.14 -13.09
C ARG A 438 -18.40 23.60 -12.45
N THR A 439 -18.55 24.90 -12.27
CA THR A 439 -19.77 25.53 -11.78
C THR A 439 -20.28 26.53 -12.82
N LEU A 440 -21.61 26.70 -12.88
CA LEU A 440 -22.24 27.74 -13.70
C LEU A 440 -21.85 29.11 -13.14
N GLN A 441 -21.15 29.91 -13.93
CA GLN A 441 -20.78 31.28 -13.59
C GLN A 441 -21.54 32.25 -14.48
N VAL A 442 -22.16 33.26 -13.87
CA VAL A 442 -22.86 34.31 -14.60
C VAL A 442 -21.87 35.42 -14.91
N ARG A 443 -21.60 35.65 -16.19
CA ARG A 443 -20.81 36.78 -16.67
C ARG A 443 -21.75 37.91 -17.06
N ALA A 444 -21.58 39.07 -16.43
CA ALA A 444 -22.16 40.31 -16.91
C ALA A 444 -21.18 40.96 -17.89
N SER A 445 -21.60 41.12 -19.14
CA SER A 445 -20.88 41.88 -20.18
C SER A 445 -21.63 43.18 -20.45
N GLY A 446 -20.94 44.32 -20.30
CA GLY A 446 -21.45 45.62 -20.73
C GLY A 446 -20.74 46.06 -22.02
N ASN A 447 -21.51 46.30 -23.08
CA ASN A 447 -21.00 46.91 -24.31
C ASN A 447 -21.44 48.38 -24.37
N HIS A 448 -20.48 49.28 -24.55
CA HIS A 448 -20.75 50.68 -24.86
C HIS A 448 -20.46 50.94 -26.34
N SER A 449 -21.52 51.11 -27.12
CA SER A 449 -21.44 51.44 -28.54
C SER A 449 -21.67 52.94 -28.71
N HIS A 450 -20.65 53.71 -29.06
CA HIS A 450 -20.82 55.09 -29.52
C HIS A 450 -21.09 55.09 -31.02
N ALA A 451 -22.22 55.68 -31.45
CA ALA A 451 -22.50 55.88 -32.87
C ALA A 451 -21.50 56.91 -33.43
N ALA A 452 -20.87 56.58 -34.55
CA ALA A 452 -19.77 57.34 -35.16
C ALA A 452 -20.22 58.57 -35.97
N ASP A 453 -21.27 59.27 -35.54
CA ASP A 453 -21.76 60.43 -36.27
C ASP A 453 -22.33 61.47 -35.31
N ASP A 454 -21.45 62.26 -34.66
CA ASP A 454 -21.66 63.69 -34.42
C ASP A 454 -20.44 64.36 -33.73
N GLN A 455 -19.42 64.78 -34.50
CA GLN A 455 -18.24 65.48 -33.94
C GLN A 455 -18.60 66.83 -33.28
N VAL A 456 -19.79 67.37 -33.55
CA VAL A 456 -20.22 68.67 -33.03
C VAL A 456 -20.74 68.58 -31.59
N SER A 457 -21.40 67.48 -31.22
CA SER A 457 -21.87 67.26 -29.83
C SER A 457 -20.70 67.00 -28.87
N ALA A 458 -19.68 66.26 -29.31
CA ALA A 458 -18.49 65.96 -28.50
C ALA A 458 -17.62 67.20 -28.22
N LEU A 459 -17.56 68.15 -29.17
CA LEU A 459 -16.79 69.39 -29.03
C LEU A 459 -17.44 70.40 -28.06
N LEU A 460 -18.76 70.36 -27.90
CA LEU A 460 -19.52 71.33 -27.10
C LEU A 460 -19.85 70.85 -25.67
N GLY A 461 -19.42 69.65 -25.28
CA GLY A 461 -19.59 69.15 -23.90
C GLY A 461 -21.05 68.98 -23.46
N LEU A 462 -21.98 68.85 -24.42
CA LEU A 462 -23.42 68.69 -24.19
C LEU A 462 -23.85 67.21 -24.06
N ASP A 463 -22.90 66.32 -23.80
CA ASP A 463 -23.09 64.86 -23.75
C ASP A 463 -24.06 64.40 -22.64
N TRP A 464 -24.27 65.24 -21.63
CA TRP A 464 -25.17 64.98 -20.50
C TRP A 464 -26.65 65.30 -20.81
N ALA A 465 -26.96 65.92 -21.95
CA ALA A 465 -28.30 66.40 -22.28
C ALA A 465 -29.06 65.51 -23.29
N ARG A 466 -28.54 64.33 -23.68
CA ARG A 466 -29.27 63.41 -24.58
C ARG A 466 -29.35 61.98 -24.05
N GLU A 467 -30.59 61.54 -23.93
CA GLU A 467 -31.09 60.26 -23.40
C GLU A 467 -30.97 59.09 -24.39
N ASN A 468 -29.94 59.06 -25.25
CA ASN A 468 -29.82 58.08 -26.35
C ASN A 468 -28.48 57.31 -26.40
N GLY A 469 -27.93 56.98 -25.24
CA GLY A 469 -26.89 55.95 -25.12
C GLY A 469 -27.53 54.59 -24.83
N THR A 470 -27.65 53.70 -25.83
CA THR A 470 -28.08 52.32 -25.63
C THR A 470 -27.00 51.54 -24.88
N THR A 471 -27.12 51.46 -23.56
CA THR A 471 -26.32 50.56 -22.74
C THR A 471 -27.00 49.19 -22.73
N SER A 472 -26.46 48.23 -23.47
CA SER A 472 -26.92 46.83 -23.40
C SER A 472 -26.06 46.05 -22.41
N GLY A 473 -26.69 45.61 -21.31
CA GLY A 473 -26.11 44.66 -20.38
C GLY A 473 -26.53 43.24 -20.76
N GLY A 474 -25.59 42.41 -21.19
CA GLY A 474 -25.80 41.00 -21.44
C GLY A 474 -25.37 40.17 -20.24
N PHE A 475 -26.24 39.29 -19.73
CA PHE A 475 -25.83 38.23 -18.81
C PHE A 475 -25.65 36.96 -19.65
N SER A 476 -24.46 36.39 -19.63
CA SER A 476 -24.20 35.07 -20.22
C SER A 476 -23.79 34.10 -19.13
N GLU A 477 -24.41 32.93 -19.11
CA GLU A 477 -24.04 31.86 -18.20
C GLU A 477 -22.99 30.97 -18.89
N VAL A 478 -21.84 30.80 -18.24
CA VAL A 478 -20.74 29.98 -18.76
C VAL A 478 -20.34 28.97 -17.71
N MET A 479 -20.17 27.71 -18.12
CA MET A 479 -19.64 26.65 -17.25
C MET A 479 -18.12 26.79 -17.15
N GLU A 480 -17.64 27.26 -16.00
CA GLU A 480 -16.21 27.51 -15.74
C GLU A 480 -15.67 26.61 -14.64
N ALA A 481 -14.35 26.41 -14.64
CA ALA A 481 -13.67 25.65 -13.59
C ALA A 481 -13.93 26.31 -12.22
N GLU A 482 -14.27 25.49 -11.23
CA GLU A 482 -14.46 26.00 -9.87
C GLU A 482 -13.13 26.48 -9.28
N ILE A 483 -12.04 25.81 -9.65
CA ILE A 483 -10.68 26.26 -9.39
C ILE A 483 -9.90 26.25 -10.70
N GLU A 484 -9.46 27.43 -11.11
CA GLU A 484 -8.59 27.59 -12.27
C GLU A 484 -7.21 26.95 -12.03
N PRO A 485 -6.58 26.31 -13.04
CA PRO A 485 -5.25 25.70 -12.91
C PRO A 485 -4.18 26.66 -12.32
N ARG A 486 -4.29 27.96 -12.59
CA ARG A 486 -3.42 29.00 -12.03
C ARG A 486 -3.49 29.15 -10.51
N ALA A 487 -4.53 28.65 -9.85
CA ALA A 487 -4.64 28.72 -8.41
C ALA A 487 -3.60 27.81 -7.73
N PHE A 488 -3.33 26.65 -8.32
CA PHE A 488 -2.34 25.69 -7.79
C PHE A 488 -0.91 26.23 -7.86
N THR A 489 -0.58 27.12 -8.80
CA THR A 489 0.75 27.73 -8.88
C THR A 489 0.98 28.83 -7.83
N ARG A 490 -0.07 29.30 -7.14
CA ARG A 490 -0.03 30.39 -6.15
C ARG A 490 -0.05 29.92 -4.70
N LEU A 491 -0.17 28.62 -4.46
CA LEU A 491 -0.19 28.04 -3.11
C LEU A 491 1.18 28.22 -2.43
N ARG A 492 1.18 28.58 -1.15
CA ARG A 492 2.43 28.72 -0.36
C ARG A 492 3.13 27.37 -0.22
N THR A 493 4.44 27.35 -0.48
CA THR A 493 5.28 26.13 -0.47
C THR A 493 5.94 25.85 0.88
N GLY A 494 5.71 26.69 1.89
CA GLY A 494 6.39 26.61 3.19
C GLY A 494 7.74 27.32 3.19
N GLY A 495 8.57 27.00 4.20
CA GLY A 495 9.87 27.64 4.44
C GLY A 495 9.78 28.99 5.17
N PRO A 496 10.92 29.61 5.49
CA PRO A 496 10.98 30.87 6.23
C PRO A 496 10.15 32.00 5.60
N ASP A 497 10.22 32.14 4.26
CA ASP A 497 9.53 33.20 3.52
C ASP A 497 8.00 33.10 3.58
N ASN A 498 7.47 31.89 3.81
CA ASN A 498 6.04 31.64 3.96
C ASN A 498 5.64 31.38 5.43
N ASN A 499 6.45 31.83 6.40
CA ASN A 499 6.22 31.59 7.83
C ASN A 499 5.98 30.11 8.18
N TRP A 500 6.70 29.21 7.51
CA TRP A 500 6.59 27.76 7.71
C TRP A 500 5.18 27.20 7.45
N THR A 501 4.37 27.91 6.66
CA THR A 501 3.00 27.53 6.32
C THR A 501 2.94 27.02 4.89
N VAL A 502 2.40 25.82 4.72
CA VAL A 502 2.20 25.15 3.43
C VAL A 502 0.71 25.14 3.12
N ASP A 503 0.31 25.68 1.98
CA ASP A 503 -1.08 25.60 1.53
C ASP A 503 -1.34 24.35 0.70
N GLY A 504 -2.57 23.88 0.77
CA GLY A 504 -3.08 22.84 -0.10
C GLY A 504 -4.56 23.06 -0.37
N ILE A 505 -5.05 22.42 -1.42
CA ILE A 505 -6.48 22.31 -1.70
C ILE A 505 -6.85 20.85 -1.49
N VAL A 506 -7.74 20.62 -0.52
CA VAL A 506 -8.24 19.29 -0.23
C VAL A 506 -9.50 19.05 -1.04
N PHE A 507 -9.59 17.89 -1.67
CA PHE A 507 -10.80 17.38 -2.31
C PHE A 507 -11.14 16.02 -1.70
N GLN A 508 -12.42 15.78 -1.43
CA GLN A 508 -12.89 14.47 -0.96
C GLN A 508 -14.19 14.07 -1.67
N ASN A 509 -14.16 12.92 -2.36
CA ASN A 509 -15.34 12.43 -3.07
C ASN A 509 -16.50 12.13 -2.09
N GLY A 510 -17.72 12.54 -2.45
CA GLY A 510 -18.94 12.29 -1.67
C GLY A 510 -19.09 13.11 -0.38
N ARG A 511 -18.14 13.99 -0.05
CA ARG A 511 -18.20 14.87 1.12
C ARG A 511 -18.42 16.31 0.70
N ILE A 512 -19.29 17.02 1.43
CA ILE A 512 -19.37 18.47 1.41
C ILE A 512 -18.72 18.97 2.70
N PHE A 513 -17.66 19.78 2.57
CA PHE A 513 -17.00 20.41 3.70
C PHE A 513 -17.89 21.51 4.26
N ARG A 514 -18.03 21.56 5.60
CA ARG A 514 -18.89 22.56 6.25
C ARG A 514 -18.34 23.97 6.06
N ALA A 515 -17.02 24.13 6.16
CA ALA A 515 -16.39 25.45 6.05
C ALA A 515 -16.49 26.08 4.66
N SER A 516 -16.50 25.28 3.58
CA SER A 516 -16.60 25.80 2.20
C SER A 516 -18.00 25.64 1.59
N GLY A 517 -18.82 24.72 2.09
CA GLY A 517 -20.06 24.29 1.44
C GLY A 517 -19.82 23.56 0.10
N ARG A 518 -18.58 23.16 -0.19
CA ARG A 518 -18.16 22.52 -1.45
C ARG A 518 -17.52 21.16 -1.21
N SER A 519 -17.26 20.41 -2.29
CA SER A 519 -16.51 19.15 -2.28
C SER A 519 -14.99 19.32 -2.10
N TRP A 520 -14.53 20.57 -2.00
CA TRP A 520 -13.15 20.95 -1.80
C TRP A 520 -13.02 22.04 -0.74
N LEU A 521 -11.82 22.19 -0.17
CA LEU A 521 -11.52 23.12 0.90
C LEU A 521 -10.04 23.57 0.81
N PRO A 522 -9.74 24.89 0.81
CA PRO A 522 -8.37 25.37 0.99
C PRO A 522 -7.94 25.13 2.45
N VAL A 523 -6.74 24.58 2.63
CA VAL A 523 -6.18 24.23 3.93
C VAL A 523 -4.75 24.74 4.04
N SER A 524 -4.29 24.96 5.27
CA SER A 524 -2.91 25.35 5.57
C SER A 524 -2.34 24.42 6.64
N PHE A 525 -1.11 23.95 6.42
CA PHE A 525 -0.37 23.08 7.32
C PHE A 525 0.87 23.81 7.84
N ASN A 526 1.14 23.69 9.14
CA ASN A 526 2.33 24.29 9.77
C ASN A 526 3.47 23.25 9.82
N GLN A 527 4.63 23.59 9.25
CA GLN A 527 5.78 22.68 9.21
C GLN A 527 6.47 22.50 10.58
N LYS A 528 6.21 23.40 11.54
CA LYS A 528 6.79 23.39 12.89
C LYS A 528 5.87 22.82 13.97
N SER A 529 4.61 22.52 13.65
CA SER A 529 3.63 22.00 14.62
C SER A 529 3.77 20.51 14.92
#